data_AF-A0A520H3X6-F1
#
_entry.id   AF-A0A520H3X6-F1
#
_cell.length_a   1.000
_cell.length_b   1.000
_cell.length_c   1.000
_cell.angle_alpha   90.00
_cell.angle_beta   90.00
_cell.angle_gamma   90.00
#
_symmetry.space_group_name_H-M   'P 1'
#
loop_
_entity.id
_entity.type
_entity.pdbx_description
1 polymer ?
#
loop_
_entity_poly.entity_id
_entity_poly.type
_entity_poly.pdbx_seq_one_letter_code
_entity_poly.pdbx_strand_id
1 'polypeptide(L)'
;MADDVAQRAGRLQRLWSELAVRHVALGSSCGCGAGGVSLQLIDFELDIVDYLEDAGLRSGVAAVEAFFRARPTAQAAGLPLQGLLEDLERDAFDPLASQWLLGRLEKTLNSFAELHGGPRQGGR
;
A
#
# COMPACT_ATOMS: atom_id res chain seq x y z
N MET A 1 7.99 -20.43 1.93
CA MET A 1 6.71 -19.73 1.66
C MET A 1 6.62 -18.47 2.50
N ALA A 2 6.72 -18.52 3.83
CA ALA A 2 6.80 -17.33 4.69
C ALA A 2 8.01 -16.39 4.36
N ASP A 3 9.17 -16.96 4.05
CA ASP A 3 10.36 -16.19 3.66
C ASP A 3 10.16 -15.36 2.37
N ASP A 4 9.33 -15.86 1.44
CA ASP A 4 9.01 -15.14 0.19
C ASP A 4 8.00 -14.00 0.44
N VAL A 5 7.09 -14.17 1.40
CA VAL A 5 6.15 -13.13 1.86
C VAL A 5 6.91 -12.00 2.54
N ALA A 6 7.79 -12.32 3.49
CA ALA A 6 8.60 -11.32 4.20
C ALA A 6 9.52 -10.54 3.25
N GLN A 7 10.20 -11.24 2.32
CA GLN A 7 11.02 -10.59 1.30
C GLN A 7 10.21 -9.67 0.38
N ARG A 8 9.00 -10.05 -0.03
CA ARG A 8 8.11 -9.21 -0.84
C ARG A 8 7.61 -8.01 -0.05
N ALA A 9 7.17 -8.21 1.19
CA ALA A 9 6.72 -7.15 2.09
C ALA A 9 7.82 -6.10 2.29
N GLY A 10 9.04 -6.52 2.59
CA GLY A 10 10.18 -5.61 2.75
C GLY A 10 10.53 -4.84 1.48
N ARG A 11 10.41 -5.45 0.29
CA ARG A 11 10.57 -4.73 -0.98
C ARG A 11 9.50 -3.65 -1.18
N LEU A 12 8.24 -3.99 -0.93
CA LEU A 12 7.12 -3.05 -1.05
C LEU A 12 7.20 -1.94 -0.01
N GLN A 13 7.63 -2.23 1.21
CA GLN A 13 7.85 -1.24 2.26
C GLN A 13 8.93 -0.23 1.87
N ARG A 14 10.05 -0.68 1.29
CA ARG A 14 11.09 0.23 0.77
C ARG A 14 10.56 1.09 -0.36
N LEU A 15 9.84 0.50 -1.31
CA LEU A 15 9.22 1.24 -2.42
C LEU A 15 8.23 2.29 -1.90
N TRP A 16 7.38 1.92 -0.94
CA TRP A 16 6.45 2.85 -0.30
C TRP A 16 7.18 3.97 0.44
N SER A 17 8.23 3.64 1.20
CA SER A 17 9.04 4.63 1.92
C SER A 17 9.70 5.64 0.98
N GLU A 18 10.25 5.18 -0.15
CA GLU A 18 10.84 6.04 -1.19
C GLU A 18 9.78 6.97 -1.82
N LEU A 19 8.58 6.45 -2.11
CA LEU A 19 7.46 7.23 -2.66
C LEU A 19 6.95 8.25 -1.64
N ALA A 20 6.78 7.84 -0.38
CA ALA A 20 6.34 8.69 0.72
C ALA A 20 7.33 9.82 0.99
N VAL A 21 8.64 9.53 1.04
CA VAL A 21 9.70 10.55 1.19
C VAL A 21 9.70 11.51 0.01
N ARG A 22 9.56 11.02 -1.23
CA ARG A 22 9.41 11.89 -2.40
C ARG A 22 8.16 12.74 -2.35
N HIS A 23 7.03 12.20 -1.88
CA HIS A 23 5.79 12.94 -1.75
C HIS A 23 5.90 14.04 -0.69
N VAL A 24 6.55 13.78 0.45
CA VAL A 24 6.82 14.79 1.48
C VAL A 24 7.82 15.84 0.98
N ALA A 25 8.89 15.43 0.29
CA ALA A 25 9.88 16.35 -0.30
C ALA A 25 9.30 17.21 -1.43
N LEU A 26 8.39 16.64 -2.22
CA LEU A 26 7.63 17.34 -3.25
C LEU A 26 6.37 18.02 -2.69
N GLY A 27 5.96 17.79 -1.43
CA GLY A 27 4.77 18.40 -0.83
C GLY A 27 4.84 19.95 -0.75
N SER A 28 6.03 20.51 -0.96
CA SER A 28 6.26 21.94 -1.14
C SER A 28 6.15 22.44 -2.60
N SER A 29 6.05 21.55 -3.60
CA SER A 29 6.09 21.90 -5.04
C SER A 29 5.28 20.99 -6.01
N CYS A 30 4.67 19.89 -5.55
CA CYS A 30 3.87 18.99 -6.38
C CYS A 30 2.46 19.57 -6.48
N GLY A 31 2.12 20.10 -7.65
CA GLY A 31 0.80 20.65 -7.97
C GLY A 31 -0.35 19.63 -8.00
N CYS A 32 -0.27 18.52 -7.26
CA CYS A 32 -1.43 17.64 -7.02
C CYS A 32 -2.51 18.34 -6.18
N GLY A 33 -2.21 19.51 -5.60
CA GLY A 33 -3.19 20.43 -5.04
C GLY A 33 -3.92 21.25 -6.12
N ALA A 34 -4.66 20.59 -7.03
CA ALA A 34 -5.69 21.29 -7.79
C ALA A 34 -6.93 21.48 -6.89
N GLY A 35 -6.85 22.42 -5.94
CA GLY A 35 -8.00 22.78 -5.08
C GLY A 35 -7.74 23.07 -3.60
N GLY A 36 -6.51 23.37 -3.18
CA GLY A 36 -6.24 23.82 -1.79
C GLY A 36 -6.32 22.73 -0.71
N VAL A 37 -6.43 21.46 -1.10
CA VAL A 37 -6.33 20.31 -0.17
C VAL A 37 -4.88 19.83 -0.18
N SER A 38 -4.13 20.13 0.89
CA SER A 38 -2.83 19.51 1.14
C SER A 38 -3.04 18.08 1.64
N LEU A 39 -3.27 17.14 0.72
CA LEU A 39 -3.38 15.72 1.07
C LEU A 39 -2.13 15.30 1.84
N GLN A 40 -2.32 14.84 3.07
CA GLN A 40 -1.22 14.33 3.88
C GLN A 40 -0.92 12.89 3.46
N LEU A 41 0.30 12.43 3.77
CA LEU A 41 0.67 11.02 3.57
C LEU A 41 -0.36 10.07 4.20
N ILE A 42 -0.92 10.45 5.34
CA ILE A 42 -1.94 9.67 6.04
C ILE A 42 -3.25 9.53 5.25
N ASP A 43 -3.73 10.60 4.60
CA ASP A 43 -4.95 10.53 3.78
C ASP A 43 -4.77 9.54 2.62
N PHE A 44 -3.58 9.57 2.01
CA PHE A 44 -3.26 8.67 0.91
C PHE A 44 -3.11 7.21 1.36
N GLU A 45 -2.50 6.96 2.51
CA GLU A 45 -2.47 5.61 3.08
C GLU A 45 -3.88 5.10 3.40
N LEU A 46 -4.76 5.96 3.91
CA LEU A 46 -6.16 5.63 4.14
C LEU A 46 -6.87 5.27 2.84
N ASP A 47 -6.69 6.04 1.76
CA ASP A 47 -7.24 5.72 0.43
C ASP A 47 -6.80 4.34 -0.09
N ILE A 48 -5.50 4.00 0.03
CA ILE A 48 -5.00 2.68 -0.39
C ILE A 48 -5.63 1.58 0.45
N VAL A 49 -5.68 1.77 1.76
CA VAL A 49 -6.13 0.72 2.67
C VAL A 49 -7.65 0.53 2.59
N ASP A 50 -8.41 1.61 2.43
CA ASP A 50 -9.86 1.58 2.14
C ASP A 50 -10.14 0.83 0.83
N TYR A 51 -9.37 1.14 -0.22
CA TYR A 51 -9.44 0.41 -1.49
C TYR A 51 -9.13 -1.10 -1.32
N LEU A 52 -8.14 -1.45 -0.52
CA LEU A 52 -7.80 -2.84 -0.24
C LEU A 52 -8.90 -3.55 0.54
N GLU A 53 -9.55 -2.86 1.48
CA GLU A 53 -10.68 -3.36 2.24
C GLU A 53 -11.86 -3.66 1.33
N ASP A 54 -12.32 -2.69 0.51
CA ASP A 54 -13.42 -2.92 -0.44
C ASP A 54 -13.08 -4.07 -1.40
N ALA A 55 -11.87 -4.05 -1.98
CA ALA A 55 -11.43 -5.10 -2.90
C ALA A 55 -11.34 -6.48 -2.21
N GLY A 56 -10.92 -6.51 -0.94
CA GLY A 56 -10.76 -7.73 -0.15
C GLY A 56 -12.09 -8.33 0.24
N LEU A 57 -13.02 -7.50 0.73
CA LEU A 57 -14.40 -7.88 1.04
C LEU A 57 -15.15 -8.40 -0.20
N ARG A 58 -14.75 -7.95 -1.39
CA ARG A 58 -15.34 -8.36 -2.67
C ARG A 58 -14.54 -9.42 -3.42
N SER A 59 -13.43 -9.89 -2.85
CA SER A 59 -12.54 -10.84 -3.52
C SER A 59 -13.15 -12.25 -3.64
N GLY A 60 -14.16 -12.59 -2.84
CA GLY A 60 -14.72 -13.95 -2.75
C GLY A 60 -13.76 -14.97 -2.13
N VAL A 61 -12.73 -14.49 -1.42
CA VAL A 61 -11.73 -15.31 -0.74
C VAL A 61 -11.98 -15.22 0.76
N ALA A 62 -12.53 -16.29 1.34
CA ALA A 62 -12.98 -16.29 2.74
C ALA A 62 -11.89 -15.86 3.74
N ALA A 63 -10.63 -16.25 3.52
CA ALA A 63 -9.51 -15.84 4.37
C ALA A 63 -9.24 -14.33 4.34
N VAL A 64 -9.36 -13.71 3.15
CA VAL A 64 -9.18 -12.27 2.95
C VAL A 64 -10.36 -11.50 3.52
N GLU A 65 -11.59 -11.98 3.27
CA GLU A 65 -12.80 -11.37 3.82
C GLU A 65 -12.82 -11.41 5.36
N ALA A 66 -12.45 -12.55 5.94
CA ALA A 66 -12.34 -12.71 7.39
C ALA A 66 -11.27 -11.78 7.98
N PHE A 67 -10.14 -11.61 7.28
CA PHE A 67 -9.09 -10.69 7.68
C PHE A 67 -9.59 -9.24 7.78
N PHE A 68 -10.21 -8.71 6.71
CA PHE A 68 -10.72 -7.34 6.71
C PHE A 68 -11.89 -7.13 7.67
N ARG A 69 -12.76 -8.15 7.84
CA ARG A 69 -13.81 -8.09 8.87
C ARG A 69 -13.26 -8.06 10.29
N ALA A 70 -12.15 -8.73 10.56
CA ALA A 70 -11.51 -8.74 11.87
C ALA A 70 -10.71 -7.45 12.14
N ARG A 71 -10.27 -6.75 11.08
CA ARG A 71 -9.45 -5.54 11.16
C ARG A 71 -10.02 -4.43 10.26
N PRO A 72 -11.08 -3.73 10.70
CA PRO A 72 -11.61 -2.60 9.96
C PRO A 72 -10.56 -1.48 9.88
N THR A 73 -10.27 -1.08 8.66
CA THR A 73 -9.17 -0.16 8.32
C THR A 73 -9.48 1.29 8.68
N ALA A 74 -10.76 1.66 8.70
CA ALA A 74 -11.26 2.96 9.15
C ALA A 74 -10.95 3.29 10.63
N GLN A 75 -10.52 2.31 11.44
CA GLN A 75 -10.16 2.50 12.85
C GLN A 75 -8.66 2.46 13.13
N ALA A 76 -7.82 2.38 12.08
CA ALA A 76 -6.38 2.35 12.24
C ALA A 76 -5.87 3.73 12.73
N ALA A 77 -5.22 3.76 13.89
CA ALA A 77 -4.53 4.94 14.39
C ALA A 77 -3.09 4.96 13.83
N GLY A 78 -2.68 6.07 13.20
CA GLY A 78 -1.34 6.20 12.60
C GLY A 78 -1.33 5.83 11.11
N LEU A 79 -0.17 5.44 10.57
CA LEU A 79 0.05 5.10 9.15
C LEU A 79 -0.40 3.65 8.86
N PRO A 80 -1.61 3.42 8.30
CA PRO A 80 -2.22 2.10 8.25
C PRO A 80 -1.54 1.17 7.23
N LEU A 81 -1.02 1.72 6.14
CA LEU A 81 -0.35 0.93 5.11
C LEU A 81 1.04 0.50 5.59
N GLN A 82 1.76 1.41 6.26
CA GLN A 82 3.05 1.08 6.84
C GLN A 82 2.94 -0.04 7.88
N GLY A 83 1.99 0.08 8.82
CA GLY A 83 1.75 -0.97 9.82
C GLY A 83 1.34 -2.30 9.19
N LEU A 84 0.53 -2.28 8.13
CA LEU A 84 0.16 -3.50 7.40
C LEU A 84 1.35 -4.21 6.77
N LEU A 85 2.30 -3.45 6.17
CA LEU A 85 3.52 -4.01 5.59
C LEU A 85 4.48 -4.57 6.64
N GLU A 86 4.58 -3.91 7.80
CA GLU A 86 5.37 -4.42 8.94
C GLU A 86 4.78 -5.73 9.49
N ASP A 87 3.46 -5.80 9.66
CA ASP A 87 2.81 -7.03 10.10
C ASP A 87 2.97 -8.17 9.06
N LEU A 88 2.92 -7.85 7.76
CA LEU A 88 3.16 -8.81 6.68
C LEU A 88 4.60 -9.34 6.70
N GLU A 89 5.58 -8.47 6.97
CA GLU A 89 6.99 -8.86 7.11
C GLU A 89 7.20 -9.82 8.29
N ARG A 90 6.42 -9.66 9.36
CA ARG A 90 6.46 -10.50 10.56
C ARG A 90 5.68 -11.81 10.41
N ASP A 91 5.12 -12.09 9.25
CA ASP A 91 4.28 -13.27 8.96
C ASP A 91 3.11 -13.41 9.95
N ALA A 92 2.52 -12.29 10.37
CA ALA A 92 1.48 -12.28 11.40
C ALA A 92 0.09 -12.71 10.89
N PHE A 93 -0.04 -13.03 9.61
CA PHE A 93 -1.32 -13.23 8.92
C PHE A 93 -1.45 -14.58 8.24
N ASP A 94 -2.69 -14.94 7.91
CA ASP A 94 -2.96 -16.13 7.10
C ASP A 94 -2.20 -16.04 5.76
N PRO A 95 -1.50 -17.11 5.34
CA PRO A 95 -0.66 -17.07 4.15
C PRO A 95 -1.44 -16.77 2.86
N LEU A 96 -2.74 -17.08 2.82
CA LEU A 96 -3.59 -16.81 1.67
C LEU A 96 -3.99 -15.33 1.62
N ALA A 97 -4.27 -14.73 2.78
CA ALA A 97 -4.48 -13.30 2.91
C ALA A 97 -3.20 -12.51 2.59
N SER A 98 -2.04 -12.95 3.11
CA SER A 98 -0.74 -12.33 2.84
C SER A 98 -0.41 -12.30 1.36
N GLN A 99 -0.59 -13.41 0.65
CA GLN A 99 -0.33 -13.49 -0.79
C GLN A 99 -1.25 -12.56 -1.59
N TRP A 100 -2.54 -12.49 -1.21
CA TRP A 100 -3.49 -11.61 -1.87
C TRP A 100 -3.15 -10.13 -1.65
N LEU A 101 -2.86 -9.75 -0.40
CA LEU A 101 -2.47 -8.40 -0.02
C LEU A 101 -1.20 -7.96 -0.75
N LEU A 102 -0.16 -8.79 -0.74
CA LEU A 102 1.10 -8.50 -1.43
C LEU A 102 0.90 -8.33 -2.93
N GLY A 103 0.14 -9.21 -3.58
CA GLY A 103 -0.13 -9.10 -5.01
C GLY A 103 -0.89 -7.81 -5.38
N ARG A 104 -1.82 -7.37 -4.51
CA ARG A 104 -2.57 -6.15 -4.73
C ARG A 104 -1.74 -4.90 -4.47
N LEU A 105 -1.00 -4.88 -3.37
CA LEU A 105 -0.09 -3.80 -3.00
C LEU A 105 1.00 -3.61 -4.04
N GLU A 106 1.60 -4.69 -4.54
CA GLU A 106 2.60 -4.63 -5.60
C GLU A 106 2.04 -3.95 -6.85
N LYS A 107 0.84 -4.34 -7.30
CA LYS A 107 0.19 -3.72 -8.45
C LYS A 107 -0.11 -2.23 -8.21
N THR A 108 -0.72 -1.91 -7.07
CA THR A 108 -1.10 -0.54 -6.72
C THR A 108 0.14 0.36 -6.65
N LEU A 109 1.14 -0.04 -5.86
CA LEU A 109 2.35 0.75 -5.65
C LEU A 109 3.21 0.86 -6.93
N ASN A 110 3.29 -0.20 -7.75
CA ASN A 110 3.99 -0.13 -9.02
C ASN A 110 3.29 0.83 -9.99
N SER A 111 1.96 0.76 -10.11
CA SER A 111 1.20 1.74 -10.91
C SER A 111 1.39 3.17 -10.41
N PHE A 112 1.43 3.40 -9.10
CA PHE A 112 1.75 4.71 -8.54
C PHE A 112 3.18 5.16 -8.88
N ALA A 113 4.16 4.27 -8.75
CA ALA A 113 5.54 4.55 -9.10
C ALA A 113 5.69 4.91 -10.59
N GLU A 114 4.94 4.26 -11.49
CA GLU A 114 4.90 4.60 -12.91
C GLU A 114 4.24 5.98 -13.17
N LEU A 115 3.18 6.31 -12.43
CA LEU A 115 2.48 7.60 -12.56
C LEU A 115 3.30 8.78 -12.04
N HIS A 116 4.07 8.59 -10.96
CA HIS A 116 4.96 9.60 -10.37
C HIS A 116 6.40 9.54 -10.88
N GLY A 117 6.71 8.54 -11.70
CA GLY A 117 7.98 8.34 -12.40
C GLY A 117 7.73 8.15 -13.88
N GLY A 118 7.47 9.24 -14.61
CA GLY A 118 7.41 9.23 -16.07
C GLY A 118 8.65 8.55 -16.70
N PRO A 119 8.51 8.02 -17.92
CA PRO A 119 8.96 6.69 -18.31
C PRO A 119 10.48 6.51 -18.22
N ARG A 120 10.91 5.34 -17.74
CA ARG A 120 12.14 4.71 -18.24
C ARG A 120 11.80 3.55 -19.17
N GLN A 121 10.95 3.83 -20.16
CA GLN A 121 11.10 3.18 -21.46
C GLN A 121 11.98 4.11 -22.31
N GLY A 122 13.22 3.68 -22.59
CA GLY A 122 14.07 4.34 -23.58
C GLY A 122 15.56 4.33 -23.25
N GLY A 123 16.29 3.37 -23.82
CA GLY A 123 17.75 3.43 -23.92
C GLY A 123 18.41 2.08 -24.17
N ARG A 124 18.23 1.57 -25.40
CA ARG A 124 19.01 0.54 -26.13
C ARG A 124 19.89 -0.42 -25.35
#